data_AF-A0A7G9Z1E8-F1
#
_entry.id   AF-A0A7G9Z1E8-F1
#
_cell.length_a   1.000
_cell.length_b   1.000
_cell.length_c   1.000
_cell.angle_alpha   90.00
_cell.angle_beta   90.00
_cell.angle_gamma   90.00
#
_symmetry.space_group_name_H-M   'P 1'
#
loop_
_entity.id
_entity.type
_entity.pdbx_description
1 polymer ?
#
loop_
_entity_poly.entity_id
_entity_poly.type
_entity_poly.pdbx_seq_one_letter_code
_entity_poly.pdbx_strand_id
1 'polypeptide(L)'
;MFFKEGNPEKFCERELGFKDFIPQVLVVLIPLIVGTAILISRGFNLLILIAMIYPVFSWFAVNPILYGKLACIHCKQGSICCPALKFFIKEERE
;
A
#
# COMPACT_ATOMS: atom_id res chain seq x y z
N MET A 1 20.52 11.83 15.78
CA MET A 1 19.63 10.83 15.17
C MET A 1 18.21 11.21 15.57
N PHE A 2 17.32 11.55 14.63
CA PHE A 2 16.03 12.19 14.91
C PHE A 2 14.90 11.23 15.35
N PHE A 3 15.21 9.95 15.58
CA PHE A 3 14.23 8.95 15.98
C PHE A 3 14.63 8.31 17.31
N LYS A 4 13.65 8.20 18.23
CA LYS A 4 13.81 7.47 19.49
C LYS A 4 13.77 5.96 19.20
N GLU A 5 14.53 5.20 19.99
CA GLU A 5 14.46 3.75 19.96
C GLU A 5 13.05 3.28 20.36
N GLY A 6 12.50 2.35 19.58
CA GLY A 6 11.15 1.82 19.78
C GLY A 6 11.11 0.69 20.80
N ASN A 7 9.91 0.29 21.22
CA ASN A 7 9.70 -0.91 22.03
C ASN A 7 9.34 -2.10 21.10
N PRO A 8 10.16 -3.17 21.04
CA PRO A 8 9.89 -4.34 20.19
C PRO A 8 8.60 -5.11 20.52
N GLU A 9 8.23 -5.22 21.79
CA GLU A 9 7.01 -5.92 22.23
C GLU A 9 5.77 -5.20 21.69
N LYS A 10 5.73 -3.87 21.84
CA LYS A 10 4.65 -3.02 21.30
C LYS A 10 4.55 -3.07 19.78
N PHE A 11 5.65 -3.36 19.09
CA PHE A 11 5.63 -3.53 17.63
C PHE A 11 4.87 -4.81 17.24
N CYS A 12 5.13 -5.92 17.92
CA CYS A 12 4.46 -7.20 17.65
C CYS A 12 2.95 -7.17 17.96
N GLU A 13 2.55 -6.37 18.96
CA GLU A 13 1.15 -6.22 19.38
C GLU A 13 0.33 -5.29 18.50
N ARG A 14 0.98 -4.47 17.66
CA ARG A 14 0.29 -3.50 16.82
C ARG A 14 -0.56 -4.22 15.77
N GLU A 15 -1.83 -3.83 15.68
CA GLU A 15 -2.67 -4.17 14.54
C GLU A 15 -2.60 -3.05 13.50
N LEU A 16 -2.35 -3.43 12.25
CA LEU A 16 -2.42 -2.51 11.13
C LEU A 16 -3.83 -2.50 10.56
N GLY A 17 -4.30 -1.32 10.19
CA GLY A 17 -5.51 -1.13 9.41
C GLY A 17 -5.26 -0.19 8.24
N PHE A 18 -6.29 0.04 7.42
CA PHE A 18 -6.20 0.93 6.26
C PHE A 18 -5.69 2.35 6.57
N LYS A 19 -5.90 2.84 7.81
CA LYS A 19 -5.40 4.14 8.26
C LYS A 19 -3.88 4.23 8.27
N ASP A 20 -3.19 3.11 8.51
CA ASP A 20 -1.73 3.06 8.51
C ASP A 20 -1.15 3.16 7.09
N PHE A 21 -1.99 2.98 6.07
CA PHE A 21 -1.64 3.06 4.65
C PHE A 21 -2.17 4.33 3.97
N ILE A 22 -2.64 5.33 4.75
CA ILE A 22 -3.15 6.61 4.20
C ILE A 22 -2.22 7.22 3.14
N PRO A 23 -0.89 7.32 3.36
CA PRO A 23 0.00 7.87 2.34
C PRO A 23 -0.07 7.11 1.02
N GLN A 24 -0.15 5.78 1.03
CA GLN A 24 -0.24 4.97 -0.19
C GLN A 24 -1.64 5.06 -0.83
N VAL A 25 -2.71 5.13 -0.03
CA VAL A 25 -4.07 5.34 -0.54
C VAL A 25 -4.17 6.70 -1.27
N LEU A 26 -3.52 7.74 -0.76
CA LEU A 26 -3.50 9.06 -1.42
C LEU A 26 -2.80 9.03 -2.78
N VAL A 27 -1.78 8.18 -2.97
CA VAL A 27 -1.13 7.97 -4.28
C VAL A 27 -2.08 7.39 -5.32
N VAL A 28 -3.17 6.73 -4.90
CA VAL A 28 -4.23 6.26 -5.80
C VAL A 28 -5.31 7.33 -5.97
N LEU A 29 -5.79 7.90 -4.86
CA LEU A 29 -6.91 8.84 -4.87
C LEU A 29 -6.60 10.15 -5.58
N ILE A 30 -5.40 10.73 -5.37
CA ILE A 30 -5.06 12.03 -5.96
C ILE A 30 -5.01 11.93 -7.50
N PRO A 31 -4.28 10.99 -8.12
CA PRO A 31 -4.32 10.83 -9.57
C PRO A 31 -5.71 10.53 -10.11
N LEU A 32 -6.51 9.73 -9.40
CA LEU A 32 -7.89 9.45 -9.83
C LEU A 32 -8.74 10.72 -9.86
N ILE A 33 -8.72 11.53 -8.80
CA ILE A 33 -9.53 12.76 -8.72
C ILE A 33 -9.04 13.79 -9.74
N VAL A 34 -7.74 14.10 -9.72
CA VAL A 34 -7.16 15.15 -10.57
C VAL A 34 -7.17 14.73 -12.04
N GLY A 35 -6.79 13.49 -12.33
CA GLY A 35 -6.79 12.95 -13.70
C GLY A 35 -8.19 12.90 -14.30
N THR A 36 -9.20 12.49 -13.52
CA THR A 36 -10.60 12.53 -13.97
C THR A 36 -11.05 13.95 -14.28
N ALA A 37 -10.74 14.91 -13.39
CA ALA A 37 -11.07 16.32 -13.62
C ALA A 37 -10.42 16.87 -14.89
N ILE A 38 -9.16 16.48 -15.17
CA ILE A 38 -8.46 16.88 -16.41
C ILE A 38 -9.09 16.24 -17.64
N LEU A 39 -9.40 14.94 -17.60
CA LEU A 39 -10.03 14.22 -18.71
C LEU A 39 -11.40 14.82 -19.08
N ILE A 40 -12.18 15.25 -18.09
CA ILE A 40 -13.48 15.89 -18.30
C ILE A 40 -13.30 17.31 -18.84
N SER A 41 -12.40 18.10 -18.26
CA SER A 41 -12.27 19.53 -18.58
C SER A 41 -11.49 19.83 -19.86
N ARG A 42 -10.49 19.00 -20.19
CA ARG A 42 -9.60 19.20 -21.36
C ARG A 42 -9.80 18.16 -22.46
N GLY A 43 -10.75 17.25 -22.28
CA GLY A 43 -11.03 16.16 -23.19
C GLY A 43 -10.18 14.92 -22.93
N PHE A 44 -10.57 13.83 -23.59
CA PHE A 44 -9.98 12.51 -23.36
C PHE A 44 -8.51 12.47 -23.79
N ASN A 45 -7.65 11.95 -22.92
CA ASN A 45 -6.24 11.72 -23.18
C ASN A 45 -5.82 10.34 -22.66
N LEU A 46 -5.34 9.50 -23.55
CA LEU A 46 -4.95 8.13 -23.24
C LEU A 46 -3.81 8.05 -22.20
N LEU A 47 -2.84 8.96 -22.24
CA LEU A 47 -1.73 8.98 -21.29
C LEU A 47 -2.20 9.26 -19.86
N ILE A 48 -3.13 10.20 -19.71
CA ILE A 48 -3.72 10.52 -18.40
C ILE A 48 -4.50 9.30 -17.86
N LEU A 49 -5.26 8.64 -18.73
CA LEU A 49 -5.98 7.43 -18.36
C LEU A 49 -5.02 6.32 -17.88
N ILE A 50 -3.93 6.06 -18.60
CA ILE A 50 -2.92 5.07 -18.18
C ILE A 50 -2.28 5.47 -16.84
N ALA A 51 -1.92 6.75 -16.68
CA ALA A 51 -1.35 7.26 -15.44
C ALA A 51 -2.30 7.12 -14.23
N MET A 52 -3.62 7.13 -14.45
CA MET A 52 -4.63 6.86 -13.42
C MET A 52 -4.81 5.37 -13.13
N ILE A 53 -4.76 4.52 -14.17
CA ILE A 53 -4.93 3.07 -14.03
C ILE A 53 -3.73 2.46 -13.31
N TYR A 54 -2.52 2.94 -13.57
CA TYR A 54 -1.29 2.39 -12.98
C TYR A 54 -1.31 2.32 -11.44
N PRO A 55 -1.59 3.40 -10.68
CA PRO A 55 -1.61 3.35 -9.23
C PRO A 55 -2.74 2.46 -8.69
N VAL A 56 -3.89 2.41 -9.37
CA VAL A 56 -4.99 1.48 -9.02
C VAL A 56 -4.52 0.04 -9.18
N PHE A 57 -3.96 -0.30 -10.33
CA PHE A 57 -3.40 -1.62 -10.59
C PHE A 57 -2.31 -1.97 -9.58
N SER A 58 -1.41 -1.04 -9.27
CA SER A 58 -0.36 -1.25 -8.29
C SER A 58 -0.93 -1.54 -6.90
N TRP A 59 -2.00 -0.85 -6.50
CA TRP A 59 -2.64 -1.04 -5.21
C TRP A 59 -3.23 -2.44 -5.05
N PHE A 60 -3.96 -2.92 -6.06
CA PHE A 60 -4.67 -4.20 -5.97
C PHE A 60 -3.85 -5.42 -6.37
N ALA A 61 -2.92 -5.29 -7.33
CA ALA A 61 -2.16 -6.43 -7.83
C ALA A 61 -0.72 -6.46 -7.28
N VAL A 62 0.00 -5.34 -7.40
CA VAL A 62 1.45 -5.33 -7.13
C VAL A 62 1.75 -5.29 -5.63
N ASN A 63 1.04 -4.45 -4.87
CA ASN A 63 1.30 -4.26 -3.44
C ASN A 63 1.07 -5.54 -2.62
N PRO A 64 -0.01 -6.32 -2.78
CA PRO A 64 -0.19 -7.57 -2.03
C PRO A 64 0.90 -8.60 -2.33
N ILE A 65 1.34 -8.70 -3.59
CA ILE A 65 2.45 -9.59 -3.97
C ILE A 65 3.75 -9.14 -3.34
N LEU A 66 4.06 -7.85 -3.42
CA LEU A 66 5.30 -7.30 -2.84
C LEU A 66 5.31 -7.46 -1.32
N TYR A 67 4.30 -6.96 -0.62
CA TYR A 67 4.31 -6.91 0.84
C TYR A 67 3.90 -8.23 1.51
N GLY A 68 3.08 -9.04 0.85
CA GLY A 68 2.66 -10.34 1.34
C GLY A 68 3.66 -11.47 1.07
N LYS A 69 4.47 -11.38 0.00
CA LYS A 69 5.39 -12.47 -0.40
C LYS A 69 6.83 -12.00 -0.53
N LEU A 70 7.11 -11.08 -1.46
CA LEU A 70 8.49 -10.77 -1.87
C LEU A 70 9.29 -10.03 -0.79
N ALA A 71 8.71 -9.04 -0.13
CA ALA A 71 9.35 -8.28 0.94
C ALA A 71 9.63 -9.14 2.18
N CYS A 72 8.89 -10.23 2.36
CA CYS A 72 8.98 -11.09 3.53
C CYS A 72 9.84 -12.35 3.32
N ILE A 73 10.24 -12.68 2.08
CA ILE A 73 10.96 -13.92 1.75
C ILE A 73 12.29 -14.10 2.52
N HIS A 74 12.94 -12.99 2.85
CA HIS A 74 14.19 -12.97 3.62
C HIS A 74 14.06 -12.17 4.94
N CYS A 75 12.84 -11.80 5.32
CA CYS A 75 12.61 -10.97 6.50
C CYS A 75 12.51 -11.83 7.76
N LYS A 76 13.48 -11.70 8.67
CA LYS A 76 13.45 -12.39 9.97
C LYS A 76 12.28 -11.95 10.86
N GLN A 77 11.77 -10.72 10.69
CA GLN A 77 10.56 -10.29 11.39
C GLN A 77 9.34 -11.08 10.89
N GLY A 78 9.30 -11.50 9.62
CA GLY A 78 8.25 -12.35 9.08
C GLY A 78 8.09 -13.68 9.83
N SER A 79 9.18 -14.26 10.34
CA SER A 79 9.15 -15.52 11.12
C SER A 79 8.97 -15.34 12.62
N ILE A 80 9.16 -14.13 13.16
CA ILE A 80 9.02 -13.82 14.59
C ILE A 80 7.71 -13.10 14.87
N CYS A 81 7.55 -11.89 14.31
CA CYS A 81 6.33 -11.10 14.37
C CYS A 81 6.38 -10.01 13.27
N CYS A 82 5.37 -9.97 12.39
CA CYS A 82 5.26 -8.94 11.36
C CYS A 82 3.80 -8.52 11.17
N PRO A 83 3.38 -7.38 11.76
CA PRO A 83 2.03 -6.86 11.60
C PRO A 83 1.62 -6.64 10.14
N ALA A 84 2.55 -6.20 9.30
CA ALA A 84 2.32 -6.00 7.86
C ALA A 84 2.05 -7.31 7.14
N LEU A 85 2.85 -8.35 7.41
CA LEU A 85 2.62 -9.67 6.85
C LEU A 85 1.27 -10.25 7.29
N LYS A 86 0.91 -10.08 8.57
CA LYS A 86 -0.41 -10.46 9.10
C LYS A 86 -1.55 -9.74 8.38
N PHE A 87 -1.39 -8.44 8.08
CA PHE A 87 -2.38 -7.66 7.34
C PHE A 87 -2.57 -8.19 5.91
N PHE A 88 -1.49 -8.37 5.15
CA PHE A 88 -1.57 -8.78 3.74
C PHE A 88 -1.90 -10.27 3.51
N ILE A 89 -1.51 -11.19 4.41
CA ILE A 89 -1.85 -12.62 4.28
C ILE A 89 -3.27 -12.93 4.79
N LYS A 90 -3.77 -12.21 5.79
CA LYS A 90 -5.09 -12.49 6.36
C LYS A 90 -6.22 -12.30 5.34
N GLU A 91 -6.00 -11.51 4.28
CA GLU A 91 -6.91 -11.36 3.14
C GLU A 91 -6.90 -12.55 2.14
N GLU A 92 -5.94 -13.49 2.18
CA GLU A 92 -5.94 -14.68 1.28
C GLU A 92 -6.90 -15.80 1.76
N ARG A 93 -7.68 -15.61 2.85
CA ARG A 93 -8.58 -16.63 3.44
C ARG A 93 -10.07 -16.26 3.42
N GLU A 94 -10.53 -15.54 2.40
CA GLU A 94 -11.96 -15.37 2.09
C GLU A 94 -12.29 -15.84 0.67
#